data_AF-A0A8T5A8K8-F1
#
_entry.id   AF-A0A8T5A8K8-F1
#
_cell.length_a   1.000
_cell.length_b   1.000
_cell.length_c   1.000
_cell.angle_alpha   90.00
_cell.angle_beta   90.00
_cell.angle_gamma   90.00
#
_symmetry.space_group_name_H-M   'P 1'
#
loop_
_entity.id
_entity.type
_entity.pdbx_description
1 polymer ?
#
loop_
_entity_poly.entity_id
_entity_poly.type
_entity_poly.pdbx_seq_one_letter_code
_entity_poly.pdbx_strand_id
1 'polypeptide(L)'
;MVKHKLKSGQARIIEAVMASILIFMAFTAAFFMLFSSEKFFKQETVDLNRLAYNVLHRLAESGVLDEINETKIRRVLHGLLPQNIYFNLTIYETSGSGEWSSILNISNAPPEVFEKSSEVASAGITYTSKM
;
A
#
# COMPACT_ATOMS: atom_id res chain seq x y z
N MET A 1 33.52 44.95 48.13
CA MET A 1 32.36 44.11 47.75
C MET A 1 32.19 44.15 46.24
N VAL A 2 32.87 43.25 45.52
CA VAL A 2 32.95 43.28 44.05
C VAL A 2 31.78 42.49 43.46
N LYS A 3 30.88 43.17 42.75
CA LYS A 3 29.68 42.59 42.13
C LYS A 3 30.06 41.70 40.93
N HIS A 4 30.00 40.39 41.11
CA HIS A 4 29.90 39.42 40.01
C HIS A 4 28.49 39.47 39.36
N LYS A 5 28.17 40.55 38.63
CA LYS A 5 26.89 40.69 37.90
C LYS A 5 26.95 40.32 36.42
N LEU A 6 28.13 39.98 35.89
CA LEU A 6 28.34 39.72 34.46
C LEU A 6 28.11 38.26 34.01
N LYS A 7 28.13 37.29 34.93
CA LYS A 7 28.08 35.85 34.60
C LYS A 7 26.67 35.32 34.27
N SER A 8 25.60 35.94 34.77
CA SER A 8 24.23 35.42 34.58
C SER A 8 23.65 35.69 33.19
N GLY A 9 24.01 36.81 32.57
CA GLY A 9 23.55 37.17 31.22
C GLY A 9 24.15 36.28 30.13
N GLN A 10 25.46 36.01 30.23
CA GLN A 10 26.15 35.11 29.30
C GLN A 10 25.62 33.67 29.39
N ALA A 11 25.33 33.18 30.60
CA ALA A 11 24.73 31.86 30.79
C ALA A 11 23.37 31.74 30.09
N ARG A 12 22.53 32.79 30.17
CA ARG A 12 21.20 32.81 29.53
C ARG A 12 21.28 32.83 28.00
N ILE A 13 22.30 33.48 27.43
CA ILE A 13 22.55 33.49 25.98
C ILE A 13 22.98 32.10 25.52
N ILE A 14 23.92 31.47 26.24
CA ILE A 14 24.40 30.11 25.93
C ILE A 14 23.24 29.10 26.03
N GLU A 15 22.41 29.23 27.06
CA GLU A 15 21.20 28.40 27.23
C GLU A 15 20.22 28.56 26.07
N ALA A 16 19.94 29.79 25.63
CA ALA A 16 19.05 30.04 24.49
C ALA A 16 19.59 29.46 23.18
N VAL A 17 20.91 29.51 22.97
CA VAL A 17 21.57 28.92 21.80
C VAL A 17 21.53 27.39 21.85
N MET A 18 21.76 26.80 23.03
CA MET A 18 21.63 25.35 23.21
C MET A 18 20.18 24.90 22.99
N ALA A 19 19.22 25.64 23.51
CA ALA A 19 17.80 25.37 23.31
C ALA A 19 17.40 25.47 21.82
N SER A 20 17.90 26.48 21.09
CA SER A 20 17.59 26.61 19.66
C SER A 20 18.18 25.46 18.83
N ILE A 21 19.40 25.00 19.16
CA ILE A 21 20.01 23.83 18.52
C ILE A 21 19.20 22.56 18.80
N LEU A 22 18.78 22.35 20.06
CA LEU A 22 17.97 21.19 20.43
C LEU A 22 16.62 21.20 19.72
N ILE A 23 15.96 22.36 19.64
CA ILE A 23 14.71 22.52 18.91
C ILE A 23 14.93 22.23 17.43
N PHE A 24 15.99 22.76 16.82
CA PHE A 24 16.30 22.52 15.41
C PHE A 24 16.59 21.04 15.12
N MET A 25 17.34 20.36 15.98
CA MET A 25 17.57 18.91 15.87
C MET A 25 16.28 18.11 16.02
N ALA A 26 15.43 18.46 16.98
CA ALA A 26 14.14 17.79 17.19
C ALA A 26 13.22 17.95 15.97
N PHE A 27 13.13 19.16 15.41
CA PHE A 27 12.38 19.40 14.18
C PHE A 27 12.96 18.63 13.00
N THR A 28 14.28 18.62 12.84
CA THR A 28 14.95 17.87 11.75
C THR A 28 14.67 16.37 11.85
N ALA A 29 14.78 15.79 13.04
CA ALA A 29 14.50 14.38 13.29
C ALA A 29 13.02 14.04 13.03
N ALA A 30 12.10 14.88 13.50
CA ALA A 30 10.67 14.72 13.24
C ALA A 30 10.36 14.79 11.74
N PHE A 31 10.94 15.75 11.03
CA PHE A 31 10.75 15.90 9.59
C PHE A 31 11.29 14.69 8.82
N PHE A 32 12.46 14.18 9.21
CA PHE A 32 13.05 12.98 8.61
C PHE A 32 12.16 11.75 8.79
N MET A 33 11.61 11.53 9.99
CA MET A 33 10.67 10.43 10.25
C MET A 33 9.39 10.54 9.41
N LEU A 34 8.80 11.73 9.32
CA LEU A 34 7.60 11.98 8.52
C LEU A 34 7.84 11.73 7.02
N PHE A 35 8.92 12.28 6.47
CA PHE A 35 9.25 12.14 5.04
C PHE A 35 9.66 10.72 4.66
N SER A 36 10.31 9.99 5.58
CA SER A 36 10.65 8.59 5.35
C SER A 36 9.40 7.73 5.24
N SER A 37 8.39 8.01 6.06
CA SER A 37 7.12 7.28 6.08
C SER A 37 6.39 7.36 4.74
N GLU A 38 6.27 8.57 4.14
CA GLU A 38 5.61 8.74 2.84
C GLU A 38 6.29 7.95 1.70
N LYS A 39 7.61 7.81 1.75
CA LYS A 39 8.35 7.03 0.73
C LYS A 39 8.10 5.54 0.88
N PHE A 40 7.98 5.02 2.10
CA PHE A 40 7.65 3.63 2.35
C PHE A 40 6.26 3.27 1.81
N PHE A 41 5.24 4.06 2.13
CA PHE A 41 3.86 3.81 1.64
C PHE A 41 3.76 3.87 0.10
N LYS A 42 4.50 4.80 -0.54
CA LYS A 42 4.56 4.86 -2.02
C LYS A 42 5.25 3.64 -2.63
N GLN A 43 6.18 3.01 -1.91
CA GLN A 43 6.86 1.82 -2.38
C GLN A 43 6.00 0.56 -2.20
N GLU A 44 5.34 0.42 -1.04
CA GLU A 44 4.45 -0.72 -0.76
C GLU A 44 3.28 -0.79 -1.74
N THR A 45 2.65 0.35 -2.08
CA THR A 45 1.61 0.40 -3.12
C THR A 45 2.11 -0.02 -4.51
N VAL A 46 3.34 0.35 -4.88
CA VAL A 46 3.96 -0.08 -6.15
C VAL A 46 4.23 -1.58 -6.15
N ASP A 47 4.72 -2.12 -5.05
CA ASP A 47 4.99 -3.55 -4.92
C ASP A 47 3.70 -4.38 -4.88
N LEU A 48 2.63 -3.86 -4.28
CA LEU A 48 1.30 -4.47 -4.30
C LEU A 48 0.69 -4.48 -5.71
N ASN A 49 0.87 -3.41 -6.49
CA ASN A 49 0.48 -3.39 -7.91
C ASN A 49 1.24 -4.45 -8.72
N ARG A 50 2.56 -4.57 -8.52
CA ARG A 50 3.36 -5.61 -9.18
C ARG A 50 2.88 -7.01 -8.80
N LEU A 51 2.57 -7.25 -7.53
CA LEU A 51 1.99 -8.51 -7.07
C LEU A 51 0.66 -8.79 -7.77
N ALA A 52 -0.24 -7.81 -7.83
CA ALA A 52 -1.55 -7.96 -8.46
C ALA A 52 -1.42 -8.34 -9.95
N TYR A 53 -0.56 -7.65 -10.71
CA TYR A 53 -0.29 -8.01 -12.11
C TYR A 53 0.31 -9.42 -12.25
N ASN A 54 1.27 -9.78 -11.40
CA ASN A 54 1.88 -11.10 -11.44
C ASN A 54 0.87 -12.22 -11.16
N VAL A 55 -0.04 -12.01 -10.21
CA VAL A 55 -1.10 -12.97 -9.87
C VAL A 55 -2.09 -13.11 -11.01
N LEU A 56 -2.56 -12.00 -11.58
CA LEU A 56 -3.47 -12.00 -12.73
C LEU A 56 -2.83 -12.68 -13.95
N HIS A 57 -1.57 -12.38 -14.23
CA HIS A 57 -0.83 -13.01 -15.31
C HIS A 57 -0.72 -14.53 -15.11
N ARG A 58 -0.37 -15.00 -13.91
CA ARG A 58 -0.32 -16.43 -13.58
C ARG A 58 -1.68 -17.11 -13.65
N LEU A 59 -2.75 -16.43 -13.26
CA LEU A 59 -4.12 -16.93 -13.40
C LEU A 59 -4.48 -17.14 -14.87
N ALA A 60 -4.16 -16.18 -15.74
CA ALA A 60 -4.36 -16.30 -17.17
C ALA A 60 -3.51 -17.42 -17.80
N GLU A 61 -2.23 -17.52 -17.44
CA GLU A 61 -1.35 -18.60 -17.94
C GLU A 61 -1.77 -20.00 -17.47
N SER A 62 -2.35 -20.11 -16.27
CA SER A 62 -2.76 -21.39 -15.71
C SER A 62 -3.97 -22.04 -16.40
N GLY A 63 -4.65 -21.31 -17.30
CA GLY A 63 -5.90 -21.78 -17.94
C GLY A 63 -7.08 -21.94 -16.97
N VAL A 64 -6.93 -21.53 -15.70
CA VAL A 64 -7.99 -21.65 -14.68
C VAL A 64 -9.15 -20.69 -14.97
N LEU A 65 -8.89 -19.63 -15.74
CA LEU A 65 -9.91 -18.70 -16.22
C LEU A 65 -10.79 -19.29 -17.34
N ASP A 66 -10.36 -20.35 -18.03
CA ASP A 66 -11.15 -20.97 -19.11
C ASP A 66 -12.34 -21.77 -18.57
N GLU A 67 -12.19 -22.35 -17.38
CA GLU A 67 -13.19 -23.26 -16.78
C GLU A 67 -13.97 -22.59 -15.63
N ILE A 68 -14.00 -21.24 -15.58
CA ILE A 68 -14.54 -20.33 -14.54
C ILE A 68 -15.16 -21.08 -13.36
N ASN A 69 -14.29 -21.63 -12.49
CA ASN A 69 -14.69 -22.41 -11.33
C ASN A 69 -14.21 -21.69 -10.07
N GLU A 70 -15.16 -21.12 -9.31
CA GLU A 70 -14.88 -20.34 -8.12
C GLU A 70 -13.95 -21.06 -7.14
N THR A 71 -14.19 -22.35 -6.89
CA THR A 71 -13.38 -23.13 -5.93
C THR A 71 -11.95 -23.31 -6.41
N LYS A 72 -11.77 -23.54 -7.72
CA LYS A 72 -10.45 -23.69 -8.36
C LYS A 72 -9.70 -22.37 -8.34
N ILE A 73 -10.35 -21.27 -8.73
CA ILE A 73 -9.78 -19.92 -8.72
C ILE A 73 -9.38 -19.52 -7.30
N ARG A 74 -10.26 -19.70 -6.31
CA ARG A 74 -9.99 -19.39 -4.91
C ARG A 74 -8.78 -20.16 -4.38
N ARG A 75 -8.67 -21.46 -4.69
CA ARG A 75 -7.51 -22.27 -4.30
C ARG A 75 -6.21 -21.75 -4.90
N VAL A 76 -6.22 -21.39 -6.18
CA VAL A 76 -5.05 -20.84 -6.86
C VAL A 76 -4.67 -19.48 -6.28
N LEU A 77 -5.65 -18.61 -6.02
CA LEU A 77 -5.42 -17.32 -5.35
C LEU A 77 -4.76 -17.51 -3.98
N HIS A 78 -5.23 -18.44 -3.15
CA HIS A 78 -4.59 -18.75 -1.87
C HIS A 78 -3.18 -19.36 -2.00
N GLY A 79 -2.85 -19.98 -3.14
CA GLY A 79 -1.50 -20.47 -3.42
C GLY A 79 -0.56 -19.39 -3.94
N LEU A 80 -1.09 -18.37 -4.63
CA LEU A 80 -0.32 -17.27 -5.21
C LEU A 80 -0.17 -16.07 -4.29
N LEU A 81 -1.16 -15.80 -3.44
CA LEU A 81 -1.19 -14.68 -2.53
C LEU A 81 -0.71 -15.07 -1.12
N PRO A 82 0.09 -14.22 -0.47
CA PRO A 82 0.34 -14.30 0.97
C PRO A 82 -0.95 -14.30 1.80
N GLN A 83 -0.95 -15.01 2.93
CA GLN A 83 -2.15 -15.17 3.78
C GLN A 83 -2.63 -13.87 4.45
N ASN A 84 -1.79 -12.84 4.49
CA ASN A 84 -2.08 -11.54 5.10
C ASN A 84 -2.61 -10.50 4.10
N ILE A 85 -2.93 -10.89 2.87
CA ILE A 85 -3.43 -9.97 1.83
C ILE A 85 -4.93 -10.16 1.63
N TYR A 86 -5.66 -9.04 1.68
CA TYR A 86 -7.04 -8.98 1.26
C TYR A 86 -7.12 -8.82 -0.26
N PHE A 87 -8.04 -9.55 -0.90
CA PHE A 87 -8.26 -9.50 -2.33
C PHE A 87 -9.75 -9.48 -2.65
N ASN A 88 -10.07 -8.82 -3.75
CA ASN A 88 -11.37 -8.82 -4.37
C ASN A 88 -11.16 -8.97 -5.89
N LEU A 89 -11.58 -10.10 -6.45
CA LEU A 89 -11.43 -10.44 -7.86
C LEU A 89 -12.81 -10.49 -8.51
N THR A 90 -13.01 -9.66 -9.53
CA THR A 90 -14.20 -9.70 -10.37
C THR A 90 -13.83 -10.12 -11.79
N ILE A 91 -14.55 -11.10 -12.33
CA ILE A 91 -14.40 -11.58 -13.70
C ILE A 91 -15.60 -11.11 -14.51
N TYR A 92 -15.31 -10.47 -15.63
CA TYR A 92 -16.32 -9.99 -16.58
C TYR A 92 -16.27 -10.81 -17.87
N GLU A 93 -17.43 -11.17 -18.39
CA GLU A 93 -17.59 -11.64 -19.77
C GLU A 93 -17.87 -10.45 -20.67
N THR A 94 -17.46 -10.57 -21.92
CA THR A 94 -18.06 -9.78 -22.98
C THR A 94 -18.60 -10.71 -24.04
N SER A 95 -19.91 -10.62 -24.29
CA SER A 95 -20.50 -11.20 -25.50
C SER A 95 -20.21 -10.24 -26.66
N GLY A 96 -20.11 -10.74 -27.89
CA GLY A 96 -19.71 -9.94 -29.07
C GLY A 96 -20.55 -8.68 -29.38
N SER A 97 -21.59 -8.40 -28.60
CA SER A 97 -22.33 -7.13 -28.56
C SER A 97 -21.60 -5.99 -27.83
N GLY A 98 -20.46 -6.26 -27.17
CA GLY A 98 -19.66 -5.25 -26.46
C GLY A 98 -20.17 -4.89 -25.07
N GLU A 99 -21.20 -5.58 -24.57
CA GLU A 99 -21.66 -5.44 -23.19
C GLU A 99 -20.81 -6.30 -22.25
N TRP A 100 -20.41 -5.72 -21.12
CA TRP A 100 -19.66 -6.39 -20.06
C TRP A 100 -20.63 -6.89 -18.99
N SER A 101 -20.65 -8.20 -18.74
CA SER A 101 -21.43 -8.82 -17.67
C SER A 101 -20.50 -9.36 -16.58
N SER A 102 -20.75 -9.02 -15.31
CA SER A 102 -20.02 -9.60 -14.18
C SER A 102 -20.47 -11.05 -13.98
N ILE A 103 -19.58 -12.02 -14.20
CA ILE A 103 -19.91 -13.45 -14.07
C ILE A 103 -19.60 -13.94 -12.67
N LEU A 104 -18.47 -13.51 -12.11
CA LEU A 104 -17.95 -14.06 -10.87
C LEU A 104 -17.27 -12.97 -10.04
N ASN A 105 -17.58 -12.94 -8.75
CA ASN A 105 -16.94 -12.09 -7.77
C ASN A 105 -16.43 -12.96 -6.62
N ILE A 106 -15.12 -12.92 -6.36
CA ILE A 106 -14.46 -13.66 -5.29
C ILE A 106 -13.71 -12.68 -4.41
N SER A 107 -14.13 -12.58 -3.15
CA SER A 107 -13.45 -11.79 -2.14
C SER A 107 -13.17 -12.61 -0.89
N ASN A 108 -12.06 -12.32 -0.21
CA ASN A 108 -11.75 -12.85 1.12
C ASN A 108 -12.06 -11.87 2.27
N ALA A 109 -12.52 -10.66 1.94
CA ALA A 109 -12.83 -9.60 2.90
C ALA A 109 -14.12 -8.86 2.55
N PRO A 110 -14.82 -8.30 3.55
CA PRO A 110 -15.99 -7.46 3.29
C PRO A 110 -15.56 -6.08 2.75
N PRO A 111 -16.43 -5.37 2.02
CA PRO A 111 -16.07 -4.16 1.27
C PRO A 111 -15.51 -3.04 2.14
N GLU A 112 -15.92 -2.94 3.41
CA GLU A 112 -15.50 -1.89 4.33
C GLU A 112 -14.00 -1.94 4.66
N VAL A 113 -13.37 -3.11 4.50
CA VAL A 113 -11.93 -3.28 4.72
C VAL A 113 -11.14 -2.57 3.64
N PHE A 114 -11.60 -2.59 2.39
CA PHE A 114 -10.93 -1.94 1.27
C PHE A 114 -11.07 -0.41 1.35
N GLU A 115 -12.18 0.10 1.88
CA GLU A 115 -12.38 1.56 2.09
C GLU A 115 -11.53 2.14 3.21
N LYS A 116 -11.24 1.34 4.24
CA LYS A 116 -10.49 1.76 5.44
C LYS A 116 -8.99 1.47 5.37
N SER A 117 -8.55 0.67 4.40
CA SER A 117 -7.15 0.32 4.26
C SER A 117 -6.33 1.55 3.86
N SER A 118 -5.19 1.74 4.51
CA SER A 118 -4.22 2.78 4.13
C SER A 118 -3.58 2.50 2.78
N GLU A 119 -3.57 1.23 2.35
CA GLU A 119 -2.94 0.79 1.12
C GLU A 119 -3.86 -0.14 0.34
N VAL A 120 -4.12 0.21 -0.91
CA VAL A 120 -4.94 -0.57 -1.84
C VAL A 120 -4.30 -0.48 -3.22
N ALA A 121 -4.23 -1.62 -3.90
CA ALA A 121 -3.82 -1.74 -5.29
C ALA A 121 -4.96 -2.33 -6.10
N SER A 122 -5.07 -1.92 -7.36
CA SER A 122 -6.04 -2.47 -8.31
C SER A 122 -5.35 -2.69 -9.64
N ALA A 123 -5.53 -3.89 -10.19
CA ALA A 123 -5.01 -4.27 -11.49
C ALA A 123 -6.11 -4.98 -12.27
N GLY A 124 -6.08 -4.78 -13.59
CA GLY A 124 -6.98 -5.44 -14.53
C GLY A 124 -6.20 -5.96 -15.72
N ILE A 125 -6.60 -7.12 -16.22
CA ILE A 125 -6.08 -7.68 -17.47
C ILE A 125 -7.27 -8.09 -18.34
N THR A 126 -7.11 -7.92 -19.66
CA THR A 126 -8.03 -8.50 -20.63
C THR A 126 -7.45 -9.83 -21.09
N TYR A 127 -8.23 -10.89 -20.94
CA TYR A 127 -7.86 -12.24 -21.36
C TYR A 127 -8.86 -12.75 -22.38
N THR A 128 -8.35 -13.35 -23.45
CA THR A 128 -9.17 -14.04 -24.45
C THR A 128 -9.03 -15.52 -24.22
N SER A 129 -10.11 -16.17 -23.77
CA SER A 129 -10.14 -17.62 -23.63
C SER A 129 -10.02 -18.28 -25.00
N LYS A 130 -9.18 -19.32 -25.08
CA LYS A 130 -9.12 -20.20 -26.24
C LYS A 130 -10.25 -21.22 -26.11
N MET A 131 -11.44 -20.86 -26.58
CA MET A 131 -12.46 -21.85 -26.91
C MET A 131 -12.05 -22.69 -28.11
#